data_AF-C2CHS4-F1
#
_entry.id   AF-C2CHS4-F1
#
_cell.length_a   1.000
_cell.length_b   1.000
_cell.length_c   1.000
_cell.angle_alpha   90.00
_cell.angle_beta   90.00
_cell.angle_gamma   90.00
#
_symmetry.space_group_name_H-M   'P 1'
#
loop_
_entity.id
_entity.type
_entity.pdbx_description
1 polymer ?
#
loop_
_entity_poly.entity_id
_entity_poly.type
_entity_poly.pdbx_seq_one_letter_code
_entity_poly.pdbx_strand_id
1 'polypeptide(L)'
;MKKGKNILKFILIIPVILILAIVLVWRNEIFTIMSIKEIMPEDKNHSDGKVLTIDAKGDYYLDDLLKQGGVKSDKELINFLTRKITKGLFKLSIEESNIGCSSYTASLADGDNIFARNYDMKTTHIALVHTKPSKGRYESISTVDLSFLGVKAEDNPNTLKSKFNMLAAAYTPLDGINEKGLSVGIYMSYQGPSKEDYPTDQNTDKDDITSTILLRLMLDKAKTVEEAIEIAKSYDMHDSAGSSFHYMVADASGNSAILEYIGKSDKTDTDGSKRELNVIYNDKNKNKKGQVVTNFIVSKNYYDNDDTKFGLDRYELINKELTNKNFILDDENHAMDILAKVGRRNWDNKDKNTITTHSVIYNMNKLESYLVANEHFGDKNYVYRFKFK
;
A
#
# COMPACT_ATOMS: atom_id res chain seq x y z
N MET A 1 54.86 0.99 -33.56
CA MET A 1 53.38 1.07 -33.71
C MET A 1 52.56 -0.04 -33.04
N LYS A 2 53.09 -1.25 -32.72
CA LYS A 2 52.28 -2.32 -32.07
C LYS A 2 51.90 -2.07 -30.60
N LYS A 3 52.75 -1.43 -29.78
CA LYS A 3 52.46 -1.13 -28.36
C LYS A 3 51.28 -0.14 -28.16
N GLY A 4 51.16 0.88 -29.01
CA GLY A 4 50.08 1.87 -28.93
C GLY A 4 48.69 1.31 -29.27
N LYS A 5 48.59 0.37 -30.22
CA LYS A 5 47.32 -0.31 -30.55
C LYS A 5 46.80 -1.20 -29.41
N ASN A 6 47.69 -1.80 -28.62
CA ASN A 6 47.29 -2.63 -27.48
C ASN A 6 46.84 -1.75 -26.30
N ILE A 7 47.54 -0.65 -26.00
CA ILE A 7 47.15 0.30 -24.97
C ILE A 7 45.78 0.92 -25.28
N LEU A 8 45.53 1.32 -26.54
CA LEU A 8 44.24 1.86 -26.96
C LEU A 8 43.10 0.84 -26.86
N LYS A 9 43.36 -0.45 -27.17
CA LYS A 9 42.39 -1.54 -26.94
C LYS A 9 42.10 -1.75 -25.46
N PHE A 10 43.11 -1.74 -24.59
CA PHE A 10 42.91 -1.86 -23.13
C PHE A 10 42.14 -0.66 -22.56
N ILE A 11 42.40 0.56 -23.03
CA ILE A 11 41.66 1.78 -22.64
C ILE A 11 40.18 1.70 -23.05
N LEU A 12 39.84 1.02 -24.15
CA LEU A 12 38.44 0.81 -24.57
C LEU A 12 37.77 -0.39 -23.90
N ILE A 13 38.51 -1.44 -23.55
CA ILE A 13 37.96 -2.67 -22.93
C ILE A 13 37.64 -2.47 -21.45
N ILE A 14 38.47 -1.74 -20.70
CA ILE A 14 38.28 -1.54 -19.26
C ILE A 14 36.94 -0.84 -18.94
N PRO A 15 36.55 0.27 -19.61
CA PRO A 15 35.23 0.87 -19.42
C PRO A 15 34.08 -0.09 -19.72
N VAL A 16 34.19 -0.92 -20.75
CA VAL A 16 33.16 -1.92 -21.10
C VAL A 16 33.03 -2.97 -20.00
N ILE A 17 34.15 -3.50 -19.48
CA ILE A 17 34.12 -4.46 -18.37
C ILE A 17 33.52 -3.82 -17.11
N LEU A 18 33.87 -2.57 -16.80
CA LEU A 18 33.31 -1.85 -15.65
C LEU A 18 31.80 -1.62 -15.81
N ILE A 19 31.34 -1.23 -16.99
CA ILE A 19 29.91 -1.08 -17.29
C ILE A 19 29.19 -2.42 -17.14
N LEU A 20 29.75 -3.51 -17.66
CA LEU A 20 29.18 -4.84 -17.53
C LEU A 20 29.11 -5.29 -16.06
N ALA A 21 30.15 -5.02 -15.27
CA ALA A 21 30.14 -5.33 -13.84
C ALA A 21 29.06 -4.54 -13.09
N ILE A 22 28.88 -3.24 -13.39
CA ILE A 22 27.81 -2.42 -12.83
C ILE A 22 26.44 -3.00 -13.23
N VAL A 23 26.23 -3.30 -14.51
CA VAL A 23 24.95 -3.87 -14.99
C VAL A 23 24.66 -5.21 -14.34
N LEU A 24 25.66 -6.05 -14.07
CA LEU A 24 25.47 -7.32 -13.39
C LEU A 24 25.12 -7.16 -11.91
N VAL A 25 25.77 -6.23 -11.21
CA VAL A 25 25.55 -6.01 -9.76
C VAL A 25 24.23 -5.31 -9.48
N TRP A 26 23.85 -4.31 -10.29
CA TRP A 26 22.62 -3.51 -10.14
C TRP A 26 21.57 -3.84 -11.19
N ARG A 27 21.59 -5.08 -11.70
CA ARG A 27 20.71 -5.52 -12.80
C ARG A 27 19.25 -5.18 -12.50
N ASN A 28 18.78 -5.59 -11.32
CA ASN A 28 17.37 -5.45 -10.94
C ASN A 28 17.00 -3.97 -10.74
N GLU A 29 17.87 -3.20 -10.10
CA GLU A 29 17.66 -1.77 -9.87
C GLU A 29 17.62 -0.99 -11.18
N ILE A 30 18.54 -1.26 -12.11
CA ILE A 30 18.57 -0.63 -13.44
C ILE A 30 17.29 -0.97 -14.21
N PHE A 31 16.90 -2.24 -14.28
CA PHE A 31 15.68 -2.63 -14.99
C PHE A 31 14.40 -2.11 -14.32
N THR A 32 14.39 -1.96 -13.00
CA THR A 32 13.30 -1.30 -12.27
C THR A 32 13.20 0.17 -12.67
N ILE A 33 14.31 0.93 -12.62
CA ILE A 33 14.34 2.34 -13.04
C ILE A 33 13.89 2.51 -14.50
N MET A 34 14.31 1.62 -15.39
CA MET A 34 13.93 1.64 -16.80
C MET A 34 12.45 1.32 -17.04
N SER A 35 11.79 0.63 -16.10
CA SER A 35 10.37 0.29 -16.21
C SER A 35 9.43 1.43 -15.82
N ILE A 36 9.94 2.45 -15.11
CA ILE A 36 9.15 3.58 -14.61
C ILE A 36 8.55 4.33 -15.81
N LYS A 37 7.23 4.34 -15.89
CA LYS A 37 6.47 4.95 -16.97
C LYS A 37 5.34 5.80 -16.42
N GLU A 38 5.26 7.04 -16.84
CA GLU A 38 4.08 7.90 -16.62
C GLU A 38 2.95 7.40 -17.53
N ILE A 39 1.77 7.17 -16.95
CA ILE A 39 0.58 6.70 -17.67
C ILE A 39 -0.55 7.73 -17.66
N MET A 40 -0.57 8.65 -16.70
CA MET A 40 -1.51 9.77 -16.66
C MET A 40 -0.78 11.03 -16.21
N PRO A 41 -0.94 12.16 -16.95
CA PRO A 41 -0.29 13.42 -16.60
C PRO A 41 -0.96 14.08 -15.39
N GLU A 42 -0.28 15.08 -14.82
CA GLU A 42 -0.91 16.00 -13.88
C GLU A 42 -1.82 17.01 -14.59
N ASP A 43 -2.82 17.49 -13.86
CA ASP A 43 -3.65 18.65 -14.15
C ASP A 43 -3.77 19.49 -12.87
N LYS A 44 -3.07 20.62 -12.84
CA LYS A 44 -3.06 21.52 -11.68
C LYS A 44 -4.41 22.20 -11.44
N ASN A 45 -5.22 22.40 -12.48
CA ASN A 45 -6.56 23.00 -12.32
C ASN A 45 -7.50 22.04 -11.61
N HIS A 46 -7.28 20.73 -11.78
CA HIS A 46 -7.98 19.68 -11.08
C HIS A 46 -7.18 19.14 -9.87
N SER A 47 -6.07 19.76 -9.46
CA SER A 47 -5.25 19.29 -8.31
C SER A 47 -4.81 17.81 -8.44
N ASP A 48 -4.60 17.35 -9.66
CA ASP A 48 -4.21 15.99 -9.98
C ASP A 48 -2.70 15.79 -9.78
N GLY A 49 -2.33 14.61 -9.30
CA GLY A 49 -0.97 14.12 -9.43
C GLY A 49 -0.78 13.25 -10.65
N LYS A 50 0.49 13.08 -11.06
CA LYS A 50 0.89 12.09 -12.04
C LYS A 50 0.64 10.68 -11.55
N VAL A 51 0.25 9.80 -12.47
CA VAL A 51 0.14 8.36 -12.22
C VAL A 51 1.22 7.64 -13.01
N LEU A 52 1.99 6.81 -12.31
CA LEU A 52 3.09 6.04 -12.88
C LEU A 52 2.83 4.54 -12.74
N THR A 53 3.52 3.75 -13.54
CA THR A 53 3.67 2.31 -13.34
C THR A 53 5.14 1.99 -13.09
N ILE A 54 5.41 1.06 -12.17
CA ILE A 54 6.75 0.58 -11.86
C ILE A 54 6.72 -0.96 -11.85
N ASP A 55 7.62 -1.59 -12.59
CA ASP A 55 7.81 -3.04 -12.57
C ASP A 55 9.08 -3.36 -11.77
N ALA A 56 8.90 -3.57 -10.47
CA ALA A 56 9.97 -3.82 -9.52
C ALA A 56 10.59 -5.20 -9.77
N LYS A 57 11.86 -5.21 -10.20
CA LYS A 57 12.56 -6.42 -10.60
C LYS A 57 13.26 -7.12 -9.43
N GLY A 58 13.30 -8.44 -9.53
CA GLY A 58 13.97 -9.29 -8.56
C GLY A 58 13.20 -9.43 -7.26
N ASP A 59 13.95 -9.73 -6.20
CA ASP A 59 13.39 -10.10 -4.90
C ASP A 59 13.31 -8.93 -3.91
N TYR A 60 13.72 -7.71 -4.34
CA TYR A 60 13.82 -6.47 -3.55
C TYR A 60 14.51 -6.61 -2.18
N TYR A 61 15.27 -7.69 -1.95
CA TYR A 61 15.97 -7.99 -0.70
C TYR A 61 15.05 -8.27 0.51
N LEU A 62 13.77 -8.61 0.30
CA LEU A 62 12.88 -8.91 1.43
C LEU A 62 13.34 -10.12 2.25
N ASP A 63 13.80 -11.21 1.60
CA ASP A 63 14.32 -12.38 2.32
C ASP A 63 15.51 -12.01 3.23
N ASP A 64 16.38 -11.10 2.76
CA ASP A 64 17.52 -10.63 3.54
C ASP A 64 17.08 -9.77 4.73
N LEU A 65 16.01 -8.99 4.58
CA LEU A 65 15.41 -8.20 5.65
C LEU A 65 14.82 -9.13 6.73
N LEU A 66 14.04 -10.13 6.32
CA LEU A 66 13.42 -11.08 7.25
C LEU A 66 14.48 -11.91 7.98
N LYS A 67 15.54 -12.35 7.28
CA LYS A 67 16.63 -13.14 7.90
C LYS A 67 17.42 -12.40 8.98
N GLN A 68 17.41 -11.06 8.98
CA GLN A 68 18.07 -10.27 10.03
C GLN A 68 17.14 -9.95 11.21
N GLY A 69 15.93 -10.52 11.26
CA GLY A 69 14.93 -10.23 12.29
C GLY A 69 14.03 -9.04 11.97
N GLY A 70 14.04 -8.54 10.73
CA GLY A 70 13.24 -7.39 10.33
C GLY A 70 13.85 -6.04 10.68
N VAL A 71 12.99 -5.06 11.00
CA VAL A 71 13.34 -3.67 11.38
C VAL A 71 12.25 -3.07 12.28
N LYS A 72 12.66 -2.22 13.23
CA LYS A 72 11.77 -1.57 14.22
C LYS A 72 11.35 -0.14 13.87
N SER A 73 11.88 0.44 12.79
CA SER A 73 11.58 1.83 12.44
C SER A 73 11.86 2.15 10.97
N ASP A 74 11.26 3.24 10.49
CA ASP A 74 11.50 3.78 9.15
C ASP A 74 12.97 4.12 8.92
N LYS A 75 13.67 4.57 9.98
CA LYS A 75 15.11 4.84 9.93
C LYS A 75 15.92 3.57 9.66
N GLU A 76 15.59 2.47 10.33
CA GLU A 76 16.25 1.18 10.11
C GLU A 76 15.95 0.64 8.71
N LEU A 77 14.71 0.78 8.24
CA LEU A 77 14.32 0.43 6.88
C LEU A 77 15.13 1.22 5.84
N ILE A 78 15.18 2.54 5.95
CA ILE A 78 15.97 3.41 5.05
C ILE A 78 17.45 2.99 5.03
N ASN A 79 18.02 2.70 6.20
CA ASN A 79 19.42 2.25 6.32
C ASN A 79 19.63 0.90 5.63
N PHE A 80 18.72 -0.05 5.83
CA PHE A 80 18.75 -1.35 5.17
C PHE A 80 18.71 -1.20 3.65
N LEU A 81 17.74 -0.44 3.13
CA LEU A 81 17.55 -0.25 1.69
C LEU A 81 18.72 0.52 1.06
N THR A 82 19.20 1.58 1.71
CA THR A 82 20.40 2.31 1.27
C THR A 82 21.59 1.38 1.15
N ARG A 83 21.82 0.49 2.13
CA ARG A 83 22.91 -0.48 2.08
C ARG A 83 22.71 -1.54 0.98
N LYS A 84 21.48 -2.02 0.76
CA LYS A 84 21.21 -3.14 -0.16
C LYS A 84 21.05 -2.70 -1.61
N ILE A 85 20.27 -1.66 -1.85
CA ILE A 85 19.93 -1.13 -3.17
C ILE A 85 21.06 -0.24 -3.71
N THR A 86 21.43 0.79 -2.96
CA THR A 86 22.41 1.78 -3.44
C THR A 86 23.85 1.41 -3.08
N LYS A 87 24.06 0.31 -2.34
CA LYS A 87 25.36 -0.07 -1.76
C LYS A 87 25.99 1.05 -0.93
N GLY A 88 25.18 1.91 -0.34
CA GLY A 88 25.61 3.09 0.43
C GLY A 88 25.98 4.31 -0.40
N LEU A 89 25.84 4.27 -1.74
CA LEU A 89 26.25 5.38 -2.61
C LEU A 89 25.25 6.56 -2.61
N PHE A 90 23.98 6.28 -2.34
CA PHE A 90 22.92 7.28 -2.31
C PHE A 90 21.96 6.99 -1.17
N LYS A 91 21.64 8.02 -0.36
CA LYS A 91 20.67 7.88 0.72
C LYS A 91 19.26 7.94 0.16
N LEU A 92 18.48 6.89 0.40
CA LEU A 92 17.05 6.86 0.06
C LEU A 92 16.24 7.68 1.07
N SER A 93 15.08 8.15 0.64
CA SER A 93 14.13 8.88 1.49
C SER A 93 12.90 8.03 1.72
N ILE A 94 12.46 7.96 2.98
CA ILE A 94 11.09 7.58 3.32
C ILE A 94 10.54 8.69 4.22
N GLU A 95 9.39 9.27 3.85
CA GLU A 95 8.76 10.39 4.56
C GLU A 95 7.41 9.99 5.15
N GLU A 96 7.05 10.64 6.25
CA GLU A 96 5.80 10.45 6.97
C GLU A 96 4.70 11.32 6.35
N SER A 97 3.45 10.84 6.33
CA SER A 97 2.31 11.68 5.99
C SER A 97 0.99 11.13 6.53
N ASN A 98 0.02 12.05 6.69
CA ASN A 98 -1.31 11.73 7.17
C ASN A 98 -2.24 11.35 6.01
N ILE A 99 -2.74 10.13 6.05
CA ILE A 99 -3.60 9.48 5.06
C ILE A 99 -5.04 9.38 5.57
N GLY A 100 -5.99 9.85 4.77
CA GLY A 100 -7.40 9.46 4.88
C GLY A 100 -7.67 8.29 3.94
N CYS A 101 -8.52 7.35 4.30
CA CYS A 101 -8.90 6.26 3.40
C CYS A 101 -10.30 5.76 3.70
N SER A 102 -10.91 5.08 2.73
CA SER A 102 -12.11 4.27 2.95
C SER A 102 -12.05 3.02 2.10
N SER A 103 -12.56 1.91 2.61
CA SER A 103 -12.60 0.67 1.87
C SER A 103 -13.72 -0.24 2.30
N TYR A 104 -14.08 -1.15 1.41
CA TYR A 104 -15.04 -2.19 1.69
C TYR A 104 -14.80 -3.45 0.86
N THR A 105 -15.42 -4.55 1.28
CA THR A 105 -15.52 -5.78 0.51
C THR A 105 -16.98 -6.07 0.17
N ALA A 106 -17.20 -6.68 -0.99
CA ALA A 106 -18.52 -7.08 -1.45
C ALA A 106 -18.41 -8.24 -2.45
N SER A 107 -19.53 -8.89 -2.73
CA SER A 107 -19.65 -9.77 -3.88
C SER A 107 -20.31 -9.03 -5.05
N LEU A 108 -20.06 -9.47 -6.27
CA LEU A 108 -20.77 -9.05 -7.48
C LEU A 108 -21.87 -10.05 -7.82
N ALA A 109 -22.82 -9.63 -8.66
CA ALA A 109 -23.94 -10.46 -9.11
C ALA A 109 -23.50 -11.70 -9.91
N ASP A 110 -22.31 -11.66 -10.53
CA ASP A 110 -21.70 -12.80 -11.21
C ASP A 110 -20.99 -13.78 -10.25
N GLY A 111 -20.95 -13.47 -8.96
CA GLY A 111 -20.38 -14.31 -7.90
C GLY A 111 -18.92 -13.98 -7.54
N ASP A 112 -18.28 -13.05 -8.25
CA ASP A 112 -16.94 -12.59 -7.90
C ASP A 112 -16.94 -11.83 -6.57
N ASN A 113 -15.81 -11.85 -5.86
CA ASN A 113 -15.57 -11.06 -4.67
C ASN A 113 -14.59 -9.94 -4.96
N ILE A 114 -14.86 -8.77 -4.42
CA ILE A 114 -14.08 -7.56 -4.63
C ILE A 114 -13.59 -6.94 -3.33
N PHE A 115 -12.46 -6.25 -3.43
CA PHE A 115 -11.95 -5.31 -2.43
C PHE A 115 -11.88 -3.93 -3.07
N ALA A 116 -12.56 -2.95 -2.49
CA ALA A 116 -12.69 -1.60 -3.03
C ALA A 116 -12.07 -0.58 -2.09
N ARG A 117 -11.31 0.39 -2.62
CA ARG A 117 -10.62 1.42 -1.82
C ARG A 117 -10.57 2.80 -2.47
N ASN A 118 -10.78 3.82 -1.65
CA ASN A 118 -10.29 5.18 -1.88
C ASN A 118 -9.03 5.46 -1.04
N TYR A 119 -8.04 6.10 -1.66
CA TYR A 119 -6.89 6.67 -0.97
C TYR A 119 -6.95 8.20 -1.02
N ASP A 120 -7.09 8.81 0.16
CA ASP A 120 -7.41 10.21 0.34
C ASP A 120 -6.24 11.00 0.92
N MET A 121 -5.90 12.09 0.25
CA MET A 121 -4.72 12.86 0.58
C MET A 121 -4.84 14.32 0.10
N LYS A 122 -3.73 15.04 0.14
CA LYS A 122 -3.49 16.19 -0.73
C LYS A 122 -2.98 15.71 -2.09
N THR A 123 -2.87 16.61 -3.07
CA THR A 123 -2.22 16.30 -4.36
C THR A 123 -0.88 15.63 -4.14
N THR A 124 -0.71 14.45 -4.73
CA THR A 124 0.52 13.65 -4.70
C THR A 124 0.62 12.82 -5.97
N HIS A 125 1.84 12.47 -6.37
CA HIS A 125 2.04 11.50 -7.42
C HIS A 125 1.86 10.08 -6.87
N ILE A 126 1.24 9.20 -7.65
CA ILE A 126 1.07 7.79 -7.27
C ILE A 126 1.76 6.86 -8.28
N ALA A 127 2.10 5.66 -7.84
CA ALA A 127 2.56 4.59 -8.70
C ALA A 127 1.75 3.31 -8.48
N LEU A 128 1.41 2.63 -9.58
CA LEU A 128 1.05 1.23 -9.55
C LEU A 128 2.34 0.40 -9.65
N VAL A 129 2.66 -0.31 -8.58
CA VAL A 129 3.89 -1.10 -8.45
C VAL A 129 3.55 -2.57 -8.66
N HIS A 130 4.10 -3.13 -9.72
CA HIS A 130 4.05 -4.54 -10.03
C HIS A 130 5.31 -5.23 -9.49
N THR A 131 5.15 -6.30 -8.74
CA THR A 131 6.25 -7.14 -8.25
C THR A 131 6.03 -8.57 -8.71
N LYS A 132 7.08 -9.22 -9.21
CA LYS A 132 7.09 -10.65 -9.52
C LYS A 132 8.30 -11.34 -8.89
N PRO A 133 8.29 -11.51 -7.56
CA PRO A 133 9.40 -12.10 -6.84
C PRO A 133 9.60 -13.58 -7.19
N SER A 134 10.75 -14.13 -6.82
CA SER A 134 11.07 -15.54 -6.99
C SER A 134 10.84 -16.35 -5.70
N LYS A 135 11.19 -17.65 -5.72
CA LYS A 135 11.22 -18.55 -4.55
C LYS A 135 9.89 -18.73 -3.83
N GLY A 136 8.80 -18.86 -4.59
CA GLY A 136 7.49 -19.20 -4.03
C GLY A 136 6.76 -18.02 -3.39
N ARG A 137 7.23 -16.78 -3.60
CA ARG A 137 6.46 -15.57 -3.31
C ARG A 137 5.57 -15.20 -4.49
N TYR A 138 4.45 -14.54 -4.21
CA TYR A 138 3.43 -14.24 -5.20
C TYR A 138 3.70 -12.95 -5.97
N GLU A 139 3.36 -12.97 -7.25
CA GLU A 139 3.19 -11.77 -8.07
C GLU A 139 2.06 -10.89 -7.50
N SER A 140 2.24 -9.57 -7.52
CA SER A 140 1.21 -8.64 -7.03
C SER A 140 1.25 -7.29 -7.74
N ILE A 141 0.13 -6.58 -7.70
CA ILE A 141 0.03 -5.16 -8.05
C ILE A 141 -0.44 -4.39 -6.81
N SER A 142 0.22 -3.29 -6.49
CA SER A 142 -0.06 -2.43 -5.33
C SER A 142 -0.05 -0.96 -5.72
N THR A 143 -0.81 -0.12 -5.01
CA THR A 143 -0.67 1.34 -5.12
C THR A 143 0.36 1.87 -4.12
N VAL A 144 1.06 2.93 -4.52
CA VAL A 144 2.08 3.61 -3.71
C VAL A 144 1.93 5.12 -3.88
N ASP A 145 1.93 5.85 -2.77
CA ASP A 145 2.10 7.30 -2.76
C ASP A 145 3.58 7.63 -2.85
N LEU A 146 3.98 8.35 -3.90
CA LEU A 146 5.38 8.66 -4.14
C LEU A 146 5.93 9.72 -3.18
N SER A 147 5.07 10.46 -2.47
CA SER A 147 5.53 11.38 -1.42
C SER A 147 6.22 10.62 -0.28
N PHE A 148 5.80 9.38 0.00
CA PHE A 148 6.49 8.48 0.94
C PHE A 148 7.89 8.10 0.50
N LEU A 149 8.23 8.27 -0.77
CA LEU A 149 9.58 8.06 -1.29
C LEU A 149 10.32 9.39 -1.49
N GLY A 150 9.81 10.48 -0.90
CA GLY A 150 10.37 11.83 -1.06
C GLY A 150 10.28 12.36 -2.49
N VAL A 151 9.27 11.96 -3.25
CA VAL A 151 8.91 12.51 -4.57
C VAL A 151 7.55 13.20 -4.41
N LYS A 152 7.59 14.50 -4.11
CA LYS A 152 6.41 15.32 -3.78
C LYS A 152 5.67 15.73 -5.06
N ALA A 153 4.48 16.31 -4.90
CA ALA A 153 3.65 16.74 -6.02
C ALA A 153 4.31 17.82 -6.91
N GLU A 154 5.19 18.63 -6.32
CA GLU A 154 5.97 19.66 -7.02
C GLU A 154 7.24 19.11 -7.70
N ASP A 155 7.65 17.88 -7.38
CA ASP A 155 8.85 17.27 -7.92
C ASP A 155 8.61 16.68 -9.31
N ASN A 156 9.66 16.64 -10.14
CA ASN A 156 9.59 15.89 -11.39
C ASN A 156 9.97 14.41 -11.14
N PRO A 157 9.03 13.45 -11.27
CA PRO A 157 9.32 12.04 -10.99
C PRO A 157 10.31 11.42 -11.99
N ASN A 158 10.57 12.07 -13.13
CA ASN A 158 11.52 11.58 -14.12
C ASN A 158 12.98 11.92 -13.81
N THR A 159 13.27 12.71 -12.78
CA THR A 159 14.66 12.98 -12.39
C THR A 159 15.35 11.71 -11.89
N LEU A 160 16.67 11.65 -12.04
CA LEU A 160 17.44 10.50 -11.58
C LEU A 160 17.28 10.27 -10.07
N LYS A 161 17.25 11.33 -9.26
CA LYS A 161 17.01 11.27 -7.81
C LYS A 161 15.67 10.61 -7.49
N SER A 162 14.58 11.09 -8.10
CA SER A 162 13.24 10.52 -7.90
C SER A 162 13.18 9.05 -8.33
N LYS A 163 13.79 8.70 -9.47
CA LYS A 163 13.87 7.30 -9.93
C LYS A 163 14.66 6.40 -8.98
N PHE A 164 15.74 6.90 -8.37
CA PHE A 164 16.47 6.14 -7.34
C PHE A 164 15.63 5.93 -6.09
N ASN A 165 14.91 6.95 -5.61
CA ASN A 165 14.00 6.78 -4.46
C ASN A 165 12.88 5.77 -4.77
N MET A 166 12.35 5.80 -5.99
CA MET A 166 11.33 4.85 -6.46
C MET A 166 11.79 3.38 -6.49
N LEU A 167 13.09 3.07 -6.31
CA LEU A 167 13.54 1.69 -6.11
C LEU A 167 13.01 1.08 -4.80
N ALA A 168 12.66 1.91 -3.81
CA ALA A 168 12.07 1.47 -2.55
C ALA A 168 10.55 1.25 -2.63
N ALA A 169 9.91 1.47 -3.78
CA ALA A 169 8.44 1.44 -3.89
C ALA A 169 7.80 0.08 -3.50
N ALA A 170 8.53 -1.03 -3.64
CA ALA A 170 8.06 -2.33 -3.17
C ALA A 170 7.89 -2.43 -1.63
N TYR A 171 8.48 -1.50 -0.86
CA TYR A 171 8.42 -1.45 0.60
C TYR A 171 7.39 -0.46 1.15
N THR A 172 6.73 0.31 0.30
CA THR A 172 5.71 1.29 0.71
C THR A 172 4.34 1.03 0.04
N PRO A 173 3.87 -0.23 -0.13
CA PRO A 173 2.53 -0.47 -0.64
C PRO A 173 1.50 0.04 0.36
N LEU A 174 0.44 0.64 -0.17
CA LEU A 174 -0.69 1.10 0.61
C LEU A 174 -1.82 0.07 0.57
N ASP A 175 -2.00 -0.58 -0.58
CA ASP A 175 -2.90 -1.71 -0.80
C ASP A 175 -2.31 -2.62 -1.86
N GLY A 176 -3.02 -3.70 -2.19
CA GLY A 176 -2.78 -4.45 -3.40
C GLY A 176 -3.65 -5.69 -3.51
N ILE A 177 -3.41 -6.41 -4.60
CA ILE A 177 -3.88 -7.77 -4.83
C ILE A 177 -2.71 -8.63 -5.31
N ASN A 178 -2.68 -9.91 -4.93
CA ASN A 178 -1.72 -10.87 -5.47
C ASN A 178 -2.35 -11.87 -6.45
N GLU A 179 -1.51 -12.64 -7.16
CA GLU A 179 -1.92 -13.68 -8.13
C GLU A 179 -2.70 -14.86 -7.52
N LYS A 180 -2.97 -14.83 -6.21
CA LYS A 180 -3.78 -15.82 -5.50
C LYS A 180 -5.13 -15.24 -5.07
N GLY A 181 -5.40 -13.98 -5.38
CA GLY A 181 -6.65 -13.32 -5.06
C GLY A 181 -6.74 -12.83 -3.62
N LEU A 182 -5.61 -12.69 -2.93
CA LEU A 182 -5.55 -12.01 -1.64
C LEU A 182 -5.40 -10.50 -1.89
N SER A 183 -6.27 -9.70 -1.30
CA SER A 183 -6.16 -8.24 -1.24
C SER A 183 -5.92 -7.75 0.18
N VAL A 184 -5.09 -6.72 0.31
CA VAL A 184 -4.76 -6.09 1.59
C VAL A 184 -4.79 -4.57 1.42
N GLY A 185 -5.25 -3.85 2.43
CA GLY A 185 -5.06 -2.40 2.54
C GLY A 185 -4.72 -1.98 3.97
N ILE A 186 -3.95 -0.89 4.10
CA ILE A 186 -3.58 -0.26 5.38
C ILE A 186 -4.28 1.11 5.54
N TYR A 187 -4.70 1.45 6.75
CA TYR A 187 -5.40 2.70 7.05
C TYR A 187 -4.91 3.25 8.38
N MET A 188 -4.77 4.58 8.47
CA MET A 188 -4.51 5.22 9.76
C MET A 188 -5.75 5.11 10.65
N SER A 189 -5.56 4.67 11.89
CA SER A 189 -6.61 4.46 12.89
C SER A 189 -6.70 5.58 13.93
N TYR A 190 -5.70 6.47 14.00
CA TYR A 190 -5.65 7.65 14.89
C TYR A 190 -5.98 7.34 16.36
N GLN A 191 -5.42 6.24 16.87
CA GLN A 191 -5.67 5.71 18.20
C GLN A 191 -5.03 6.57 19.29
N GLY A 192 -5.84 6.98 20.25
CA GLY A 192 -5.40 7.71 21.43
C GLY A 192 -6.35 8.84 21.83
N PRO A 193 -6.26 9.33 23.09
CA PRO A 193 -7.12 10.39 23.57
C PRO A 193 -6.85 11.72 22.84
N SER A 194 -7.92 12.52 22.65
CA SER A 194 -7.82 13.95 22.27
C SER A 194 -7.12 14.27 20.94
N LYS A 195 -7.30 13.42 19.92
CA LYS A 195 -6.68 13.55 18.57
C LYS A 195 -5.15 13.44 18.55
N GLU A 196 -4.54 13.02 19.66
CA GLU A 196 -3.15 12.55 19.65
C GLU A 196 -3.14 11.13 19.12
N ASP A 197 -2.14 10.82 18.31
CA ASP A 197 -1.99 9.51 17.67
C ASP A 197 -0.76 8.81 18.26
N TYR A 198 -0.97 7.61 18.78
CA TYR A 198 0.07 6.80 19.40
C TYR A 198 0.35 5.59 18.50
N PRO A 199 1.57 5.40 17.96
CA PRO A 199 1.89 4.25 17.11
C PRO A 199 1.91 2.95 17.91
N THR A 200 1.66 1.81 17.26
CA THR A 200 1.96 0.49 17.82
C THR A 200 3.48 0.30 17.88
N ASP A 201 4.01 -0.23 18.99
CA ASP A 201 5.47 -0.42 19.17
C ASP A 201 5.75 -1.62 20.09
N GLN A 202 5.37 -2.81 19.60
CA GLN A 202 5.47 -4.06 20.36
C GLN A 202 6.94 -4.47 20.53
N ASN A 203 7.28 -5.06 21.68
CA ASN A 203 8.65 -5.47 21.96
C ASN A 203 8.66 -6.79 22.76
N THR A 204 8.50 -7.91 22.06
CA THR A 204 8.55 -9.29 22.56
C THR A 204 9.76 -10.03 21.96
N ASP A 205 9.75 -11.36 21.99
CA ASP A 205 10.81 -12.21 21.42
C ASP A 205 10.59 -12.51 19.91
N LYS A 206 9.57 -11.93 19.28
CA LYS A 206 9.27 -12.11 17.86
C LYS A 206 10.19 -11.25 17.00
N ASP A 207 10.28 -11.61 15.72
CA ASP A 207 10.91 -10.73 14.73
C ASP A 207 10.09 -9.45 14.55
N ASP A 208 10.75 -8.38 14.13
CA ASP A 208 10.16 -7.05 14.01
C ASP A 208 9.59 -6.81 12.61
N ILE A 209 8.51 -6.04 12.51
CA ILE A 209 7.98 -5.61 11.22
C ILE A 209 7.38 -4.20 11.30
N THR A 210 7.61 -3.40 10.27
CA THR A 210 6.93 -2.10 10.13
C THR A 210 5.69 -2.19 9.26
N SER A 211 4.83 -1.19 9.33
CA SER A 211 3.45 -1.28 8.84
C SER A 211 3.32 -1.68 7.37
N THR A 212 4.05 -1.01 6.48
CA THR A 212 4.00 -1.31 5.04
C THR A 212 4.73 -2.60 4.66
N ILE A 213 5.69 -3.04 5.49
CA ILE A 213 6.39 -4.32 5.29
C ILE A 213 5.47 -5.48 5.64
N LEU A 214 4.62 -5.35 6.66
CA LEU A 214 3.61 -6.36 6.97
C LEU A 214 2.68 -6.55 5.78
N LEU A 215 2.17 -5.45 5.20
CA LEU A 215 1.33 -5.51 4.00
C LEU A 215 2.08 -6.18 2.83
N ARG A 216 3.31 -5.75 2.54
CA ARG A 216 4.14 -6.36 1.50
C ARG A 216 4.34 -7.86 1.73
N LEU A 217 4.57 -8.26 2.97
CA LEU A 217 4.80 -9.65 3.33
C LEU A 217 3.54 -10.51 3.14
N MET A 218 2.37 -9.99 3.51
CA MET A 218 1.08 -10.65 3.26
C MET A 218 0.85 -10.85 1.77
N LEU A 219 1.03 -9.79 0.95
CA LEU A 219 0.89 -9.91 -0.51
C LEU A 219 1.88 -10.92 -1.11
N ASP A 220 3.11 -11.01 -0.56
CA ASP A 220 4.14 -11.93 -1.02
C ASP A 220 3.89 -13.39 -0.65
N LYS A 221 3.26 -13.67 0.50
CA LYS A 221 3.30 -15.01 1.10
C LYS A 221 1.95 -15.62 1.44
N ALA A 222 0.89 -14.83 1.56
CA ALA A 222 -0.44 -15.33 1.90
C ALA A 222 -1.34 -15.48 0.67
N LYS A 223 -2.13 -16.56 0.64
CA LYS A 223 -3.19 -16.83 -0.33
C LYS A 223 -4.59 -16.58 0.24
N THR A 224 -4.74 -16.72 1.55
CA THR A 224 -6.03 -16.62 2.25
C THR A 224 -5.94 -15.61 3.40
N VAL A 225 -7.11 -15.18 3.88
CA VAL A 225 -7.22 -14.31 5.06
C VAL A 225 -6.52 -14.92 6.27
N GLU A 226 -6.66 -16.24 6.50
CA GLU A 226 -6.03 -16.93 7.62
C GLU A 226 -4.51 -16.92 7.52
N GLU A 227 -3.94 -17.20 6.34
CA GLU A 227 -2.48 -17.13 6.14
C GLU A 227 -1.94 -15.72 6.40
N ALA A 228 -2.67 -14.67 5.99
CA ALA A 228 -2.29 -13.29 6.27
C ALA A 228 -2.33 -12.96 7.77
N ILE A 229 -3.34 -13.46 8.49
CA ILE A 229 -3.45 -13.30 9.96
C ILE A 229 -2.30 -14.03 10.66
N GLU A 230 -1.92 -15.22 10.23
CA GLU A 230 -0.78 -15.94 10.80
C GLU A 230 0.55 -15.20 10.56
N ILE A 231 0.70 -14.55 9.41
CA ILE A 231 1.82 -13.62 9.18
C ILE A 231 1.77 -12.48 10.22
N ALA A 232 0.64 -11.78 10.39
CA ALA A 232 0.52 -10.68 11.35
C ALA A 232 0.82 -11.09 12.80
N LYS A 233 0.43 -12.31 13.20
CA LYS A 233 0.71 -12.85 14.54
C LYS A 233 2.18 -13.19 14.78
N SER A 234 2.95 -13.42 13.71
CA SER A 234 4.33 -13.91 13.77
C SER A 234 5.37 -12.82 14.03
N TYR A 235 4.97 -11.55 13.99
CA TYR A 235 5.87 -10.40 14.15
C TYR A 235 5.39 -9.47 15.25
N ASP A 236 6.33 -8.72 15.82
CA ASP A 236 6.06 -7.51 16.59
C ASP A 236 5.89 -6.32 15.64
N MET A 237 4.76 -5.62 15.76
CA MET A 237 4.44 -4.47 14.94
C MET A 237 5.09 -3.19 15.49
N HIS A 238 5.78 -2.48 14.61
CA HIS A 238 6.30 -1.13 14.84
C HIS A 238 5.73 -0.19 13.80
N ASP A 239 4.74 0.61 14.19
CA ASP A 239 4.07 1.45 13.22
C ASP A 239 4.99 2.53 12.66
N SER A 240 4.91 2.72 11.35
CA SER A 240 5.64 3.74 10.60
C SER A 240 5.04 5.13 10.82
N ALA A 241 5.72 6.18 10.36
CA ALA A 241 5.18 7.53 10.27
C ALA A 241 4.64 8.16 11.58
N GLY A 242 5.06 7.65 12.73
CA GLY A 242 4.64 8.15 14.04
C GLY A 242 3.12 8.09 14.27
N SER A 243 2.43 7.17 13.60
CA SER A 243 0.96 7.05 13.60
C SER A 243 0.53 5.63 13.90
N SER A 244 -0.75 5.40 14.23
CA SER A 244 -1.34 4.07 14.34
C SER A 244 -2.04 3.62 13.06
N PHE A 245 -1.97 2.31 12.79
CA PHE A 245 -2.62 1.70 11.64
C PHE A 245 -3.43 0.46 11.99
N HIS A 246 -4.43 0.20 11.16
CA HIS A 246 -5.08 -1.10 11.06
C HIS A 246 -5.14 -1.55 9.59
N TYR A 247 -5.49 -2.82 9.39
CA TYR A 247 -5.49 -3.44 8.06
C TYR A 247 -6.83 -4.08 7.77
N MET A 248 -7.20 -4.11 6.49
CA MET A 248 -8.26 -4.99 6.00
C MET A 248 -7.64 -5.97 5.01
N VAL A 249 -7.95 -7.25 5.19
CA VAL A 249 -7.53 -8.35 4.31
C VAL A 249 -8.77 -9.04 3.77
N ALA A 250 -8.75 -9.44 2.51
CA ALA A 250 -9.81 -10.23 1.90
C ALA A 250 -9.25 -11.24 0.89
N ASP A 251 -9.98 -12.32 0.64
CA ASP A 251 -9.59 -13.33 -0.35
C ASP A 251 -10.70 -13.67 -1.36
N ALA A 252 -10.32 -14.38 -2.42
CA ALA A 252 -11.21 -14.82 -3.50
C ALA A 252 -12.39 -15.71 -3.06
N SER A 253 -12.37 -16.26 -1.83
CA SER A 253 -13.49 -17.02 -1.25
C SER A 253 -14.51 -16.12 -0.53
N GLY A 254 -14.32 -14.79 -0.59
CA GLY A 254 -15.15 -13.81 0.08
C GLY A 254 -14.97 -13.82 1.60
N ASN A 255 -13.88 -14.38 2.12
CA ASN A 255 -13.49 -14.11 3.50
C ASN A 255 -12.91 -12.70 3.57
N SER A 256 -13.13 -12.01 4.69
CA SER A 256 -12.36 -10.82 5.02
C SER A 256 -12.15 -10.72 6.53
N ALA A 257 -11.07 -10.05 6.92
CA ALA A 257 -10.80 -9.70 8.29
C ALA A 257 -10.23 -8.28 8.40
N ILE A 258 -10.53 -7.63 9.51
CA ILE A 258 -9.91 -6.38 9.95
C ILE A 258 -8.96 -6.71 11.09
N LEU A 259 -7.72 -6.25 10.98
CA LEU A 259 -6.62 -6.52 11.89
C LEU A 259 -6.27 -5.22 12.60
N GLU A 260 -6.57 -5.14 13.89
CA GLU A 260 -6.41 -3.92 14.69
C GLU A 260 -5.48 -4.20 15.87
N TYR A 261 -4.37 -3.48 15.98
CA TYR A 261 -3.51 -3.53 17.16
C TYR A 261 -4.04 -2.52 18.17
N ILE A 262 -4.68 -2.98 19.25
CA ILE A 262 -5.44 -2.09 20.14
C ILE A 262 -5.10 -2.32 21.61
N GLY A 263 -5.19 -1.24 22.39
CA GLY A 263 -5.30 -1.30 23.83
C GLY A 263 -6.73 -1.57 24.29
N LYS A 264 -7.03 -1.20 25.55
CA LYS A 264 -8.36 -1.45 26.14
C LYS A 264 -9.46 -0.54 25.59
N SER A 265 -9.15 0.74 25.42
CA SER A 265 -10.07 1.76 24.89
C SER A 265 -9.28 2.98 24.44
N ASP A 266 -9.84 3.72 23.48
CA ASP A 266 -9.26 4.94 22.88
C ASP A 266 -8.70 5.90 23.95
N LYS A 267 -9.50 6.14 24.99
CA LYS A 267 -9.16 7.03 26.11
C LYS A 267 -7.89 6.64 26.88
N THR A 268 -7.51 5.37 26.86
CA THR A 268 -6.37 4.81 27.62
C THR A 268 -5.29 4.19 26.72
N ASP A 269 -5.48 4.23 25.41
CA ASP A 269 -4.59 3.61 24.43
C ASP A 269 -3.43 4.53 24.05
N THR A 270 -2.60 4.86 25.05
CA THR A 270 -1.44 5.76 24.93
C THR A 270 -0.10 5.03 24.99
N ASP A 271 -0.10 3.70 25.01
CA ASP A 271 1.10 2.87 25.13
C ASP A 271 1.07 1.76 24.08
N GLY A 272 1.65 2.07 22.92
CA GLY A 272 1.73 1.18 21.76
C GLY A 272 2.37 -0.18 22.03
N SER A 273 3.24 -0.26 23.04
CA SER A 273 3.92 -1.50 23.41
C SER A 273 3.01 -2.54 24.06
N LYS A 274 1.86 -2.11 24.57
CA LYS A 274 0.85 -2.97 25.21
C LYS A 274 -0.28 -3.38 24.28
N ARG A 275 -0.28 -2.93 23.02
CA ARG A 275 -1.34 -3.26 22.07
C ARG A 275 -1.27 -4.72 21.69
N GLU A 276 -2.44 -5.33 21.53
CA GLU A 276 -2.59 -6.69 21.07
C GLU A 276 -3.35 -6.72 19.75
N LEU A 277 -3.01 -7.67 18.88
CA LEU A 277 -3.73 -7.89 17.64
C LEU A 277 -5.12 -8.44 17.93
N ASN A 278 -6.14 -7.61 17.69
CA ASN A 278 -7.53 -8.01 17.62
C ASN A 278 -7.94 -8.26 16.16
N VAL A 279 -8.61 -9.39 15.90
CA VAL A 279 -9.02 -9.80 14.55
C VAL A 279 -10.53 -9.89 14.47
N ILE A 280 -11.11 -9.14 13.51
CA ILE A 280 -12.56 -9.08 13.30
C ILE A 280 -12.86 -9.68 11.92
N TYR A 281 -13.47 -10.86 11.90
CA TYR A 281 -13.88 -11.54 10.68
C TYR A 281 -15.22 -11.01 10.15
N ASN A 282 -15.43 -11.09 8.83
CA ASN A 282 -16.77 -10.93 8.26
C ASN A 282 -17.71 -12.07 8.70
N ASP A 283 -18.99 -11.72 8.93
CA ASP A 283 -19.99 -12.68 9.41
C ASP A 283 -20.82 -13.23 8.24
N LYS A 284 -20.34 -14.35 7.68
CA LYS A 284 -21.02 -15.04 6.57
C LYS A 284 -22.42 -15.53 6.92
N ASN A 285 -22.73 -15.74 8.20
CA ASN A 285 -24.03 -16.27 8.66
C ASN A 285 -25.11 -15.18 8.82
N LYS A 286 -24.73 -13.90 8.90
CA LYS A 286 -25.67 -12.77 9.08
C LYS A 286 -25.97 -11.98 7.80
N ASN A 287 -25.79 -12.58 6.62
CA ASN A 287 -25.87 -11.87 5.33
C ASN A 287 -24.91 -10.65 5.22
N LYS A 288 -23.92 -10.53 6.13
CA LYS A 288 -22.82 -9.56 6.04
C LYS A 288 -21.65 -10.21 5.33
N LYS A 289 -21.78 -10.34 4.00
CA LYS A 289 -20.75 -10.98 3.15
C LYS A 289 -19.48 -10.15 3.00
N GLY A 290 -19.46 -8.91 3.50
CA GLY A 290 -18.30 -8.04 3.45
C GLY A 290 -18.07 -7.24 4.72
N GLN A 291 -17.06 -6.38 4.66
CA GLN A 291 -16.63 -5.46 5.71
C GLN A 291 -16.45 -4.06 5.13
N VAL A 292 -16.44 -3.07 6.02
CA VAL A 292 -16.15 -1.67 5.72
C VAL A 292 -15.11 -1.21 6.72
N VAL A 293 -14.15 -0.40 6.25
CA VAL A 293 -13.11 0.23 7.08
C VAL A 293 -12.92 1.67 6.61
N THR A 294 -12.76 2.59 7.56
CA THR A 294 -12.28 3.96 7.33
C THR A 294 -11.17 4.28 8.33
N ASN A 295 -11.10 5.48 8.92
CA ASN A 295 -9.96 5.92 9.72
C ASN A 295 -10.22 5.83 11.23
N PHE A 296 -10.83 4.74 11.70
CA PHE A 296 -11.11 4.52 13.12
C PHE A 296 -11.18 3.03 13.45
N ILE A 297 -11.01 2.68 14.72
CA ILE A 297 -11.07 1.30 15.22
C ILE A 297 -12.52 0.77 15.21
N VAL A 298 -12.77 -0.30 14.47
CA VAL A 298 -14.11 -0.91 14.37
C VAL A 298 -14.43 -1.85 15.53
N SER A 299 -13.43 -2.21 16.34
CA SER A 299 -13.60 -3.03 17.54
C SER A 299 -14.67 -2.47 18.46
N LYS A 300 -15.59 -3.35 18.90
CA LYS A 300 -16.67 -2.98 19.80
C LYS A 300 -16.11 -2.48 21.14
N ASN A 301 -16.75 -1.45 21.69
CA ASN A 301 -16.41 -0.86 22.99
C ASN A 301 -15.02 -0.20 23.06
N TYR A 302 -14.34 0.01 21.92
CA TYR A 302 -13.06 0.74 21.93
C TYR A 302 -13.27 2.23 22.20
N TYR A 303 -14.34 2.81 21.64
CA TYR A 303 -14.71 4.21 21.85
C TYR A 303 -15.89 4.35 22.82
N ASP A 304 -15.84 5.36 23.69
CA ASP A 304 -16.94 5.74 24.60
C ASP A 304 -18.05 6.52 23.86
N ASN A 305 -17.70 7.24 22.79
CA ASN A 305 -18.60 8.00 21.93
C ASN A 305 -18.05 8.05 20.49
N ASP A 306 -18.70 8.80 19.61
CA ASP A 306 -18.33 8.86 18.19
C ASP A 306 -17.41 10.04 17.81
N ASP A 307 -17.02 10.88 18.78
CA ASP A 307 -16.31 12.15 18.52
C ASP A 307 -14.91 11.96 17.91
N THR A 308 -14.26 10.83 18.21
CA THR A 308 -12.92 10.46 17.71
C THR A 308 -12.95 9.39 16.61
N LYS A 309 -14.14 9.05 16.08
CA LYS A 309 -14.25 8.14 14.93
C LYS A 309 -14.08 8.88 13.61
N PHE A 310 -12.84 9.10 13.22
CA PHE A 310 -12.53 9.79 11.98
C PHE A 310 -13.05 9.03 10.75
N GLY A 311 -13.83 9.71 9.90
CA GLY A 311 -14.45 9.10 8.72
C GLY A 311 -15.65 8.18 9.02
N LEU A 312 -16.30 8.34 10.18
CA LEU A 312 -17.55 7.63 10.52
C LEU A 312 -18.67 7.92 9.51
N ASP A 313 -18.79 9.15 9.05
CA ASP A 313 -19.77 9.59 8.05
C ASP A 313 -19.66 8.80 6.73
N ARG A 314 -18.44 8.64 6.21
CA ARG A 314 -18.16 7.83 5.02
C ARG A 314 -18.40 6.35 5.29
N TYR A 315 -18.00 5.86 6.46
CA TYR A 315 -18.26 4.49 6.88
C TYR A 315 -19.76 4.17 6.89
N GLU A 316 -20.59 5.06 7.43
CA GLU A 316 -22.03 4.91 7.49
C GLU A 316 -22.66 4.95 6.09
N LEU A 317 -22.23 5.87 5.22
CA LEU A 317 -22.73 5.92 3.84
C LEU A 317 -22.40 4.64 3.07
N ILE A 318 -21.16 4.17 3.13
CA ILE A 318 -20.75 2.91 2.47
C ILE A 318 -21.56 1.74 3.02
N ASN A 319 -21.67 1.61 4.35
CA ASN A 319 -22.45 0.54 4.95
C ASN A 319 -23.92 0.58 4.54
N LYS A 320 -24.52 1.77 4.43
CA LYS A 320 -25.89 1.94 3.96
C LYS A 320 -26.06 1.46 2.52
N GLU A 321 -25.19 1.90 1.61
CA GLU A 321 -25.19 1.49 0.20
C GLU A 321 -25.05 -0.03 0.06
N LEU A 322 -24.09 -0.63 0.77
CA LEU A 322 -23.86 -2.07 0.74
C LEU A 322 -25.01 -2.86 1.38
N THR A 323 -25.52 -2.43 2.53
CA THR A 323 -26.62 -3.13 3.23
C THR A 323 -27.90 -3.13 2.41
N ASN A 324 -28.22 -2.03 1.71
CA ASN A 324 -29.36 -1.95 0.80
C ASN A 324 -29.31 -3.00 -0.33
N LYS A 325 -28.10 -3.47 -0.65
CA LYS A 325 -27.82 -4.48 -1.67
C LYS A 325 -27.40 -5.83 -1.08
N ASN A 326 -27.51 -6.01 0.23
CA ASN A 326 -27.03 -7.21 0.94
C ASN A 326 -25.56 -7.56 0.62
N PHE A 327 -24.71 -6.55 0.42
CA PHE A 327 -23.32 -6.68 0.01
C PHE A 327 -23.12 -7.42 -1.34
N ILE A 328 -24.14 -7.42 -2.21
CA ILE A 328 -24.10 -7.96 -3.56
C ILE A 328 -24.35 -6.82 -4.55
N LEU A 329 -23.29 -6.36 -5.20
CA LEU A 329 -23.33 -5.27 -6.18
C LEU A 329 -23.56 -5.80 -7.59
N ASP A 330 -24.04 -4.93 -8.46
CA ASP A 330 -24.43 -5.35 -9.82
C ASP A 330 -23.19 -5.67 -10.68
N ASP A 331 -22.15 -4.83 -10.61
CA ASP A 331 -20.86 -5.01 -11.28
C ASP A 331 -19.75 -4.14 -10.64
N GLU A 332 -18.55 -4.13 -11.23
CA GLU A 332 -17.43 -3.30 -10.78
C GLU A 332 -17.69 -1.79 -10.93
N ASN A 333 -18.56 -1.36 -11.85
CA ASN A 333 -18.89 0.06 -12.01
C ASN A 333 -19.77 0.52 -10.85
N HIS A 334 -20.75 -0.28 -10.43
CA HIS A 334 -21.53 0.00 -9.23
C HIS A 334 -20.62 0.06 -7.99
N ALA A 335 -19.61 -0.80 -7.89
CA ALA A 335 -18.61 -0.69 -6.83
C ALA A 335 -17.83 0.64 -6.89
N MET A 336 -17.39 1.04 -8.09
CA MET A 336 -16.72 2.33 -8.29
C MET A 336 -17.63 3.52 -7.98
N ASP A 337 -18.93 3.44 -8.27
CA ASP A 337 -19.90 4.49 -7.96
C ASP A 337 -20.05 4.72 -6.45
N ILE A 338 -20.00 3.65 -5.64
CA ILE A 338 -19.99 3.78 -4.17
C ILE A 338 -18.73 4.50 -3.71
N LEU A 339 -17.57 4.18 -4.27
CA LEU A 339 -16.32 4.90 -3.99
C LEU A 339 -16.39 6.37 -4.41
N ALA A 340 -17.00 6.66 -5.57
CA ALA A 340 -17.19 8.02 -6.06
C ALA A 340 -18.08 8.87 -5.13
N LYS A 341 -19.13 8.28 -4.53
CA LYS A 341 -20.01 8.97 -3.57
C LYS A 341 -19.27 9.46 -2.32
N VAL A 342 -18.21 8.77 -1.90
CA VAL A 342 -17.37 9.13 -0.73
C VAL A 342 -16.02 9.73 -1.15
N GLY A 343 -15.87 10.11 -2.43
CA GLY A 343 -14.72 10.85 -2.94
C GLY A 343 -14.63 12.22 -2.30
N ARG A 344 -13.41 12.62 -1.90
CA ARG A 344 -13.21 13.75 -0.98
C ARG A 344 -13.43 15.12 -1.59
N ARG A 345 -13.26 15.29 -2.89
CA ARG A 345 -13.31 16.63 -3.52
C ARG A 345 -14.67 17.30 -3.40
N ASN A 346 -15.73 16.51 -3.38
CA ASN A 346 -17.10 16.98 -3.19
C ASN A 346 -17.65 16.61 -1.80
N TRP A 347 -16.80 16.11 -0.89
CA TRP A 347 -17.18 15.73 0.46
C TRP A 347 -17.02 16.90 1.45
N ASP A 348 -17.82 16.92 2.50
CA ASP A 348 -17.69 17.89 3.60
C ASP A 348 -16.52 17.48 4.51
N ASN A 349 -15.31 17.79 4.07
CA ASN A 349 -14.08 17.37 4.72
C ASN A 349 -13.85 18.12 6.04
N LYS A 350 -13.75 17.37 7.15
CA LYS A 350 -13.40 17.91 8.48
C LYS A 350 -11.89 17.94 8.75
N ASP A 351 -11.08 17.39 7.85
CA ASP A 351 -9.62 17.28 7.95
C ASP A 351 -8.91 17.87 6.72
N LYS A 352 -7.58 17.76 6.67
CA LYS A 352 -6.73 18.37 5.62
C LYS A 352 -6.65 17.55 4.32
N ASN A 353 -7.18 16.33 4.29
CA ASN A 353 -7.15 15.44 3.13
C ASN A 353 -8.40 15.70 2.30
N THR A 354 -8.28 16.56 1.29
CA THR A 354 -9.43 17.11 0.58
C THR A 354 -9.64 16.51 -0.81
N ILE A 355 -8.80 15.56 -1.24
CA ILE A 355 -8.95 14.87 -2.53
C ILE A 355 -8.79 13.36 -2.36
N THR A 356 -9.46 12.59 -3.22
CA THR A 356 -9.19 11.17 -3.40
C THR A 356 -8.22 11.04 -4.57
N THR A 357 -6.98 10.63 -4.32
CA THR A 357 -5.96 10.60 -5.38
C THR A 357 -6.17 9.43 -6.33
N HIS A 358 -6.78 8.34 -5.84
CA HIS A 358 -7.23 7.23 -6.65
C HIS A 358 -8.29 6.40 -5.92
N SER A 359 -9.10 5.74 -6.72
CA SER A 359 -10.07 4.73 -6.34
C SER A 359 -9.73 3.44 -7.06
N VAL A 360 -9.69 2.31 -6.36
CA VAL A 360 -9.35 1.02 -6.94
C VAL A 360 -10.32 -0.07 -6.51
N ILE A 361 -10.72 -0.90 -7.47
CA ILE A 361 -11.43 -2.15 -7.26
C ILE A 361 -10.47 -3.29 -7.61
N TYR A 362 -10.20 -4.16 -6.65
CA TYR A 362 -9.50 -5.42 -6.86
C TYR A 362 -10.54 -6.54 -6.97
N ASN A 363 -10.65 -7.13 -8.16
CA ASN A 363 -11.45 -8.32 -8.35
C ASN A 363 -10.60 -9.55 -8.03
N MET A 364 -10.90 -10.15 -6.88
CA MET A 364 -10.09 -11.22 -6.28
C MET A 364 -10.26 -12.56 -7.02
N ASN A 365 -11.37 -12.75 -7.74
CA ASN A 365 -11.63 -13.95 -8.52
C ASN A 365 -11.10 -13.86 -9.96
N LYS A 366 -11.26 -12.71 -10.62
CA LYS A 366 -10.71 -12.45 -11.95
C LYS A 366 -9.22 -12.15 -11.95
N LEU A 367 -8.65 -11.88 -10.77
CA LEU A 367 -7.25 -11.45 -10.60
C LEU A 367 -6.99 -10.20 -11.45
N GLU A 368 -7.78 -9.15 -11.17
CA GLU A 368 -7.75 -7.88 -11.88
C GLU A 368 -7.77 -6.70 -10.92
N SER A 369 -7.17 -5.59 -11.32
CA SER A 369 -7.40 -4.28 -10.70
C SER A 369 -8.04 -3.31 -11.70
N TYR A 370 -8.99 -2.52 -11.21
CA TYR A 370 -9.64 -1.43 -11.92
C TYR A 370 -9.45 -0.16 -11.10
N LEU A 371 -8.53 0.70 -11.55
CA LEU A 371 -8.21 1.98 -10.93
C LEU A 371 -8.80 3.15 -11.72
N VAL A 372 -9.37 4.12 -11.01
CA VAL A 372 -9.69 5.48 -11.48
C VAL A 372 -8.80 6.45 -10.72
N ALA A 373 -8.06 7.29 -11.44
CA ALA A 373 -7.15 8.26 -10.85
C ALA A 373 -7.81 9.64 -10.66
N ASN A 374 -7.36 10.34 -9.62
CA ASN A 374 -7.65 11.74 -9.31
C ASN A 374 -9.14 12.13 -9.35
N GLU A 375 -10.05 11.22 -8.99
CA GLU A 375 -11.52 11.43 -9.01
C GLU A 375 -12.12 11.72 -10.41
N HIS A 376 -11.44 11.36 -11.49
CA HIS A 376 -11.99 11.43 -12.86
C HIS A 376 -12.93 10.27 -13.17
N PHE A 377 -13.94 10.08 -12.32
CA PHE A 377 -14.94 9.03 -12.48
C PHE A 377 -15.69 9.18 -13.80
N GLY A 378 -15.78 8.09 -14.57
CA GLY A 378 -16.41 8.08 -15.89
C GLY A 378 -15.50 8.49 -17.06
N ASP A 379 -14.30 9.04 -16.80
CA ASP A 379 -13.33 9.34 -17.86
C ASP A 379 -12.37 8.15 -18.08
N LYS A 380 -12.46 7.53 -19.25
CA LYS A 380 -11.63 6.38 -19.63
C LYS A 380 -10.14 6.71 -19.75
N ASN A 381 -9.76 7.98 -19.92
CA ASN A 381 -8.36 8.40 -19.98
C ASN A 381 -7.65 8.30 -18.62
N TYR A 382 -8.43 8.31 -17.53
CA TYR A 382 -7.94 8.20 -16.15
C TYR A 382 -8.22 6.83 -15.53
N VAL A 383 -8.53 5.85 -16.38
CA VAL A 383 -8.71 4.46 -15.99
C VAL A 383 -7.46 3.66 -16.31
N TYR A 384 -7.01 2.87 -15.34
CA TYR A 384 -5.98 1.85 -15.55
C TYR A 384 -6.50 0.49 -15.09
N ARG A 385 -6.30 -0.54 -15.92
CA ARG A 385 -6.61 -1.93 -15.57
C ARG A 385 -5.36 -2.80 -15.66
N PHE A 386 -5.17 -3.63 -14.65
CA PHE A 386 -4.16 -4.69 -14.64
C PHE A 386 -4.84 -6.04 -14.49
N LYS A 387 -4.27 -7.07 -15.14
CA LYS A 387 -4.74 -8.45 -15.04
C LYS A 387 -3.53 -9.37 -14.94
N PHE A 388 -3.55 -10.29 -13.97
CA PHE A 388 -2.53 -11.34 -13.87
C PHE A 388 -2.67 -12.31 -15.06
N LYS A 389 -1.54 -12.83 -15.55
CA LYS A 389 -1.49 -13.71 -16.72
C LYS A 389 -1.78 -15.16 -16.39
#